data_AF-A0A956GGD9-F1
#
_entry.id   AF-A0A956GGD9-F1
#
_cell.length_a   1.000
_cell.length_b   1.000
_cell.length_c   1.000
_cell.angle_alpha   90.00
_cell.angle_beta   90.00
_cell.angle_gamma   90.00
#
_symmetry.space_group_name_H-M   'P 1'
#
loop_
_entity.id
_entity.type
_entity.pdbx_description
1 polymer ?
#
loop_
_entity_poly.entity_id
_entity_poly.type
_entity_poly.pdbx_seq_one_letter_code
_entity_poly.pdbx_strand_id
1 'polypeptide(L)'
;GTISITGTATAPGAGGRGNAVFQAGGGGGSGGAILIEGHAITVTGIVAANGGGGGGGGSGNGHGQDGQASTSRANGGNGSTGGNGGQGGARAVTGGSNGQSDDYNGGGGGGSAGRVRFNAPSQTAGANDVSPSPSTSNTVSTF
;
A
#
# COMPACT_ATOMS: atom_id res chain seq x y z
N GLY A 1 26.72 10.43 -2.27
CA GLY A 1 26.90 9.89 -0.91
C GLY A 1 26.23 8.54 -0.77
N THR A 2 26.50 7.83 0.31
CA THR A 2 25.84 6.54 0.64
C THR A 2 24.63 6.79 1.51
N ILE A 3 23.52 6.10 1.23
CA ILE A 3 22.29 6.11 2.03
C ILE A 3 22.08 4.71 2.62
N SER A 4 21.87 4.65 3.93
CA SER A 4 21.50 3.43 4.64
C SER A 4 20.15 3.61 5.33
N ILE A 5 19.22 2.71 5.07
CA ILE A 5 17.88 2.70 5.67
C ILE A 5 17.76 1.46 6.54
N THR A 6 17.93 1.68 7.85
CA THR A 6 17.80 0.63 8.87
C THR A 6 16.44 0.68 9.58
N GLY A 7 15.72 1.80 9.47
CA GLY A 7 14.39 2.02 10.03
C GLY A 7 13.28 1.92 8.98
N THR A 8 12.22 2.72 9.14
CA THR A 8 11.09 2.75 8.19
C THR A 8 11.04 4.07 7.42
N ALA A 9 10.74 3.98 6.12
CA ALA A 9 10.37 5.12 5.29
C ALA A 9 9.04 4.80 4.61
N THR A 10 7.98 5.54 4.92
CA THR A 10 6.63 5.19 4.48
C THR A 10 5.84 6.35 3.89
N ALA A 11 4.99 6.02 2.92
CA ALA A 11 4.01 6.92 2.32
C ALA A 11 2.69 6.15 2.11
N PRO A 12 1.97 5.79 3.20
CA PRO A 12 0.83 4.89 3.14
C PRO A 12 -0.43 5.58 2.61
N GLY A 13 -1.28 4.82 1.94
CA GLY A 13 -2.66 5.21 1.69
C GLY A 13 -3.54 4.99 2.92
N ALA A 14 -4.51 5.87 3.15
CA ALA A 14 -5.44 5.75 4.28
C ALA A 14 -6.47 4.62 4.08
N GLY A 15 -6.93 4.02 5.17
CA GLY A 15 -8.02 3.06 5.17
C GLY A 15 -9.37 3.72 4.86
N GLY A 16 -10.20 3.03 4.11
CA GLY A 16 -11.58 3.43 3.82
C GLY A 16 -12.45 3.30 5.07
N ARG A 17 -13.34 4.28 5.28
CA ARG A 17 -14.26 4.22 6.43
C ARG A 17 -15.36 3.18 6.18
N GLY A 18 -15.54 2.25 7.12
CA GLY A 18 -16.84 1.63 7.34
C GLY A 18 -17.86 2.69 7.78
N ASN A 19 -19.13 2.47 7.49
CA ASN A 19 -20.19 3.46 7.68
C ASN A 19 -21.29 2.95 8.63
N ALA A 20 -22.27 3.82 8.89
CA ALA A 20 -23.46 3.48 9.66
C ALA A 20 -24.37 2.47 8.92
N VAL A 21 -25.40 2.01 9.63
CA VAL A 21 -26.43 1.09 9.13
C VAL A 21 -26.91 1.52 7.74
N PHE A 22 -26.95 0.58 6.79
CA PHE A 22 -27.41 0.75 5.41
C PHE A 22 -26.56 1.67 4.50
N GLN A 23 -25.24 1.73 4.71
CA GLN A 23 -24.33 2.46 3.83
C GLN A 23 -23.24 1.57 3.24
N ALA A 24 -22.83 1.84 2.00
CA ALA A 24 -21.68 1.21 1.37
C ALA A 24 -20.37 1.63 2.04
N GLY A 25 -19.36 0.76 1.97
CA GLY A 25 -18.04 1.06 2.52
C GLY A 25 -17.27 2.10 1.70
N GLY A 26 -16.52 2.99 2.37
CA GLY A 26 -15.65 3.95 1.69
C GLY A 26 -14.43 3.27 1.05
N GLY A 27 -13.94 3.80 -0.07
CA GLY A 27 -12.72 3.31 -0.72
C GLY A 27 -11.45 3.60 0.07
N GLY A 28 -10.43 2.75 -0.07
CA GLY A 28 -9.09 2.97 0.47
C GLY A 28 -8.27 3.95 -0.37
N GLY A 29 -7.42 4.73 0.28
CA GLY A 29 -6.50 5.67 -0.36
C GLY A 29 -5.29 4.97 -1.00
N SER A 30 -4.75 5.54 -2.06
CA SER A 30 -3.51 5.05 -2.69
C SER A 30 -2.27 5.39 -1.86
N GLY A 31 -1.23 4.56 -1.95
CA GLY A 31 0.10 4.92 -1.46
C GLY A 31 0.73 6.09 -2.23
N GLY A 32 1.67 6.77 -1.60
CA GLY A 32 2.40 7.91 -2.17
C GLY A 32 3.65 7.52 -2.97
N ALA A 33 4.54 8.48 -3.19
CA ALA A 33 5.82 8.23 -3.88
C ALA A 33 7.00 8.37 -2.92
N ILE A 34 7.96 7.45 -3.04
CA ILE A 34 9.26 7.51 -2.34
C ILE A 34 10.37 7.48 -3.39
N LEU A 35 11.19 8.53 -3.42
CA LEU A 35 12.42 8.60 -4.21
C LEU A 35 13.62 8.65 -3.27
N ILE A 36 14.60 7.78 -3.54
CA ILE A 36 15.85 7.73 -2.80
C ILE A 36 17.00 7.85 -3.80
N GLU A 37 17.85 8.85 -3.61
CA GLU A 37 18.91 9.20 -4.56
C GLU A 37 20.27 9.24 -3.86
N GLY A 38 21.23 8.50 -4.41
CA GLY A 38 22.58 8.42 -3.87
C GLY A 38 23.55 7.72 -4.80
N HIS A 39 24.79 7.57 -4.36
CA HIS A 39 25.79 6.78 -5.06
C HIS A 39 25.65 5.28 -4.70
N ALA A 40 25.32 4.99 -3.45
CA ALA A 40 24.99 3.66 -2.97
C ALA A 40 23.78 3.72 -2.05
N ILE A 41 22.84 2.79 -2.22
CA ILE A 41 21.64 2.64 -1.37
C ILE A 41 21.66 1.24 -0.76
N THR A 42 21.56 1.18 0.57
CA THR A 42 21.37 -0.08 1.30
C THR A 42 20.12 0.02 2.15
N VAL A 43 19.21 -0.94 2.00
CA VAL A 43 18.00 -1.09 2.81
C VAL A 43 18.12 -2.38 3.60
N THR A 44 18.07 -2.25 4.92
CA THR A 44 17.93 -3.37 5.87
C THR A 44 16.70 -3.22 6.77
N GLY A 45 16.01 -2.07 6.68
CA GLY A 45 14.69 -1.81 7.27
C GLY A 45 13.56 -1.93 6.23
N ILE A 46 12.52 -1.11 6.35
CA ILE A 46 11.34 -1.14 5.46
C ILE A 46 11.15 0.18 4.70
N VAL A 47 10.91 0.09 3.40
CA VAL A 47 10.43 1.20 2.55
C VAL A 47 9.06 0.83 1.98
N ALA A 48 8.00 1.51 2.42
CA ALA A 48 6.63 1.11 2.09
C ALA A 48 5.73 2.27 1.61
N ALA A 49 5.22 2.17 0.39
CA ALA A 49 4.19 3.04 -0.17
C ALA A 49 2.95 2.22 -0.54
N ASN A 50 2.41 1.46 0.41
CA ASN A 50 1.26 0.58 0.19
C ASN A 50 -0.05 1.36 0.16
N GLY A 51 -1.04 0.84 -0.57
CA GLY A 51 -2.41 1.35 -0.52
C GLY A 51 -3.13 0.91 0.76
N GLY A 52 -4.12 1.69 1.18
CA GLY A 52 -5.03 1.35 2.27
C GLY A 52 -6.13 0.39 1.83
N GLY A 53 -6.68 -0.37 2.77
CA GLY A 53 -7.85 -1.22 2.53
C GLY A 53 -9.14 -0.40 2.45
N GLY A 54 -10.14 -0.87 1.70
CA GLY A 54 -11.48 -0.27 1.67
C GLY A 54 -12.27 -0.62 2.94
N GLY A 55 -13.27 0.20 3.28
CA GLY A 55 -14.20 -0.08 4.38
C GLY A 55 -15.22 -1.16 4.01
N GLY A 56 -15.70 -1.90 5.00
CA GLY A 56 -16.86 -2.80 4.85
C GLY A 56 -18.17 -2.01 4.78
N GLY A 57 -19.15 -2.57 4.06
CA GLY A 57 -20.52 -2.04 3.99
C GLY A 57 -21.41 -2.50 5.14
N GLY A 58 -22.51 -1.80 5.36
CA GLY A 58 -23.50 -2.14 6.39
C GLY A 58 -23.13 -1.65 7.79
N SER A 59 -23.83 -2.18 8.80
CA SER A 59 -23.73 -1.67 10.18
C SER A 59 -22.43 -2.08 10.85
N GLY A 60 -21.46 -1.18 10.99
CA GLY A 60 -20.34 -1.38 11.92
C GLY A 60 -19.10 -0.55 11.66
N ASN A 61 -18.16 -0.61 12.62
CA ASN A 61 -16.82 -0.01 12.51
C ASN A 61 -15.90 -0.85 11.61
N GLY A 62 -16.40 -1.29 10.45
CA GLY A 62 -15.65 -2.03 9.44
C GLY A 62 -14.69 -1.13 8.68
N HIS A 63 -13.84 -0.36 9.37
CA HIS A 63 -12.82 0.45 8.70
C HIS A 63 -11.76 -0.45 8.06
N GLY A 64 -11.34 -0.09 6.85
CA GLY A 64 -10.15 -0.66 6.24
C GLY A 64 -8.90 -0.23 6.99
N GLN A 65 -7.84 -1.02 6.89
CA GLN A 65 -6.55 -0.67 7.47
C GLN A 65 -5.85 0.38 6.62
N ASP A 66 -5.08 1.26 7.27
CA ASP A 66 -4.09 2.08 6.57
C ASP A 66 -3.02 1.20 5.91
N GLY A 67 -2.35 1.73 4.89
CA GLY A 67 -1.18 1.11 4.27
C GLY A 67 -0.12 0.75 5.32
N GLN A 68 0.33 -0.50 5.31
CA GLN A 68 1.21 -1.03 6.36
C GLN A 68 2.67 -0.62 6.12
N ALA A 69 3.42 -0.40 7.21
CA ALA A 69 4.88 -0.26 7.19
C ALA A 69 5.57 -1.63 7.05
N SER A 70 5.13 -2.41 6.06
CA SER A 70 5.62 -3.76 5.76
C SER A 70 5.42 -4.03 4.26
N THR A 71 5.67 -5.26 3.81
CA THR A 71 5.34 -5.69 2.45
C THR A 71 3.96 -6.34 2.34
N SER A 72 3.19 -6.35 3.43
CA SER A 72 1.83 -6.89 3.47
C SER A 72 0.82 -5.88 2.93
N ARG A 73 -0.21 -6.40 2.27
CA ARG A 73 -1.37 -5.62 1.86
C ARG A 73 -2.16 -5.19 3.10
N ALA A 74 -2.70 -3.98 3.09
CA ALA A 74 -3.65 -3.54 4.11
C ALA A 74 -4.98 -4.30 3.92
N ASN A 75 -5.52 -4.86 5.01
CA ASN A 75 -6.81 -5.55 4.94
C ASN A 75 -7.96 -4.56 4.74
N GLY A 76 -8.97 -4.97 3.97
CA GLY A 76 -10.24 -4.28 3.95
C GLY A 76 -11.04 -4.52 5.24
N GLY A 77 -11.98 -3.64 5.52
CA GLY A 77 -12.85 -3.73 6.69
C GLY A 77 -13.95 -4.78 6.54
N ASN A 78 -14.39 -5.33 7.68
CA ASN A 78 -15.46 -6.32 7.72
C ASN A 78 -16.84 -5.66 7.50
N GLY A 79 -17.61 -6.15 6.53
CA GLY A 79 -18.98 -5.71 6.28
C GLY A 79 -19.97 -6.59 7.05
N SER A 80 -20.21 -6.31 8.34
CA SER A 80 -20.99 -7.22 9.21
C SER A 80 -22.33 -7.69 8.63
N THR A 81 -23.03 -6.82 7.89
CA THR A 81 -24.30 -7.11 7.21
C THR A 81 -24.24 -6.65 5.75
N GLY A 82 -23.04 -6.57 5.18
CA GLY A 82 -22.77 -6.04 3.84
C GLY A 82 -21.51 -6.65 3.26
N GLY A 83 -21.02 -6.11 2.15
CA GLY A 83 -19.80 -6.59 1.53
C GLY A 83 -18.55 -6.18 2.31
N ASN A 84 -17.57 -7.08 2.42
CA ASN A 84 -16.24 -6.73 2.96
C ASN A 84 -15.51 -5.76 2.03
N GLY A 85 -14.71 -4.88 2.62
CA GLY A 85 -13.82 -3.99 1.88
C GLY A 85 -12.70 -4.73 1.16
N GLY A 86 -12.21 -4.17 0.06
CA GLY A 86 -11.08 -4.70 -0.70
C GLY A 86 -9.74 -4.44 -0.02
N GLN A 87 -8.79 -5.35 -0.17
CA GLN A 87 -7.41 -5.15 0.31
C GLN A 87 -6.67 -4.08 -0.50
N GLY A 88 -5.79 -3.30 0.15
CA GLY A 88 -4.91 -2.35 -0.52
C GLY A 88 -3.85 -3.02 -1.40
N GLY A 89 -3.25 -2.28 -2.32
CA GLY A 89 -2.13 -2.75 -3.16
C GLY A 89 -0.80 -2.79 -2.41
N ALA A 90 0.03 -3.80 -2.69
CA ALA A 90 1.39 -3.94 -2.18
C ALA A 90 2.25 -4.85 -3.10
N ARG A 91 3.58 -4.72 -3.01
CA ARG A 91 4.58 -5.51 -3.76
C ARG A 91 4.28 -5.50 -5.27
N ALA A 92 4.18 -6.69 -5.87
CA ALA A 92 3.85 -6.87 -7.28
C ALA A 92 2.36 -6.68 -7.59
N VAL A 93 1.47 -6.78 -6.58
CA VAL A 93 0.03 -6.56 -6.75
C VAL A 93 -0.25 -5.10 -6.39
N THR A 94 0.05 -4.22 -7.33
CA THR A 94 -0.04 -2.77 -7.12
C THR A 94 -1.47 -2.25 -7.13
N GLY A 95 -2.41 -2.97 -7.75
CA GLY A 95 -3.85 -2.65 -7.65
C GLY A 95 -4.42 -3.04 -6.30
N GLY A 96 -5.28 -2.20 -5.74
CA GLY A 96 -6.19 -2.62 -4.68
C GLY A 96 -7.21 -3.63 -5.21
N SER A 97 -7.72 -4.50 -4.34
CA SER A 97 -8.81 -5.41 -4.69
C SER A 97 -10.14 -4.66 -4.69
N ASN A 98 -11.10 -5.13 -5.49
CA ASN A 98 -12.49 -4.69 -5.38
C ASN A 98 -13.05 -5.04 -4.00
N GLY A 99 -13.97 -4.22 -3.50
CA GLY A 99 -14.84 -4.60 -2.38
C GLY A 99 -15.83 -5.67 -2.82
N GLN A 100 -16.32 -6.46 -1.87
CA GLN A 100 -17.35 -7.46 -2.13
C GLN A 100 -18.69 -6.79 -2.38
N SER A 101 -19.49 -7.36 -3.27
CA SER A 101 -20.90 -7.00 -3.43
C SER A 101 -21.74 -7.73 -2.40
N ASP A 102 -22.88 -7.14 -2.02
CA ASP A 102 -23.86 -7.72 -1.12
C ASP A 102 -25.22 -7.07 -1.41
N ASP A 103 -26.31 -7.79 -1.12
CA ASP A 103 -27.68 -7.37 -1.40
C ASP A 103 -28.11 -6.12 -0.59
N TYR A 104 -27.47 -5.88 0.56
CA TYR A 104 -27.70 -4.68 1.34
C TYR A 104 -26.79 -3.53 0.90
N ASN A 105 -25.47 -3.70 1.03
CA ASN A 105 -24.49 -2.65 0.75
C ASN A 105 -23.14 -3.25 0.36
N GLY A 106 -22.56 -2.81 -0.74
CA GLY A 106 -21.21 -3.21 -1.14
C GLY A 106 -20.11 -2.67 -0.22
N GLY A 107 -19.00 -3.39 -0.16
CA GLY A 107 -17.75 -2.92 0.44
C GLY A 107 -17.02 -1.95 -0.48
N GLY A 108 -16.21 -1.07 0.11
CA GLY A 108 -15.34 -0.16 -0.64
C GLY A 108 -14.15 -0.90 -1.25
N GLY A 109 -13.70 -0.47 -2.44
CA GLY A 109 -12.46 -0.97 -3.04
C GLY A 109 -11.22 -0.55 -2.25
N GLY A 110 -10.16 -1.37 -2.29
CA GLY A 110 -8.86 -1.01 -1.74
C GLY A 110 -8.12 0.01 -2.62
N GLY A 111 -7.24 0.80 -2.02
CA GLY A 111 -6.39 1.74 -2.73
C GLY A 111 -5.18 1.05 -3.38
N SER A 112 -4.64 1.62 -4.46
CA SER A 112 -3.44 1.11 -5.11
C SER A 112 -2.18 1.35 -4.28
N ALA A 113 -1.16 0.52 -4.48
CA ALA A 113 0.20 0.85 -4.08
C ALA A 113 0.67 2.10 -4.84
N GLY A 114 1.54 2.86 -4.18
CA GLY A 114 2.21 4.01 -4.73
C GLY A 114 3.42 3.64 -5.58
N ARG A 115 4.54 4.35 -5.40
CA ARG A 115 5.77 4.14 -6.18
C ARG A 115 6.98 4.23 -5.27
N VAL A 116 7.93 3.32 -5.46
CA VAL A 116 9.27 3.44 -4.89
C VAL A 116 10.28 3.50 -6.03
N ARG A 117 11.20 4.46 -5.99
CA ARG A 117 12.28 4.60 -6.96
C ARG A 117 13.62 4.76 -6.26
N PHE A 118 14.58 3.94 -6.67
CA PHE A 118 15.97 4.06 -6.27
C PHE A 118 16.78 4.58 -7.45
N ASN A 119 17.44 5.71 -7.25
CA ASN A 119 18.36 6.32 -8.19
C ASN A 119 19.79 6.23 -7.64
N ALA A 120 20.44 5.09 -7.87
CA ALA A 120 21.83 4.87 -7.51
C ALA A 120 22.47 3.80 -8.39
N PRO A 121 23.77 3.90 -8.72
CA PRO A 121 24.48 2.86 -9.45
C PRO A 121 24.71 1.58 -8.61
N SER A 122 24.72 1.68 -7.27
CA SER A 122 24.81 0.53 -6.35
C SER A 122 23.59 0.49 -5.44
N GLN A 123 22.88 -0.63 -5.40
CA GLN A 123 21.63 -0.80 -4.66
C GLN A 123 21.58 -2.18 -4.00
N THR A 124 21.18 -2.25 -2.74
CA THR A 124 20.95 -3.51 -2.03
C THR A 124 19.70 -3.37 -1.17
N ALA A 125 18.71 -4.21 -1.43
CA ALA A 125 17.49 -4.33 -0.64
C ALA A 125 16.97 -5.77 -0.74
N GLY A 126 16.47 -6.33 0.36
CA GLY A 126 15.83 -7.63 0.37
C GLY A 126 14.45 -7.62 -0.29
N ALA A 127 13.98 -8.79 -0.72
CA ALA A 127 12.68 -8.96 -1.36
C ALA A 127 11.48 -8.64 -0.43
N ASN A 128 11.72 -8.52 0.88
CA ASN A 128 10.73 -8.19 1.90
C ASN A 128 10.97 -6.82 2.54
N ASP A 129 11.89 -6.02 1.98
CA ASP A 129 12.29 -4.73 2.56
C ASP A 129 11.59 -3.56 1.88
N VAL A 130 11.08 -3.76 0.66
CA VAL A 130 10.51 -2.69 -0.17
C VAL A 130 9.17 -3.08 -0.76
N SER A 131 8.17 -2.20 -0.64
CA SER A 131 6.85 -2.38 -1.25
C SER A 131 6.22 -1.04 -1.67
N PRO A 132 5.69 -0.90 -2.90
CA PRO A 132 5.79 -1.84 -4.01
C PRO A 132 7.24 -2.04 -4.47
N SER A 133 7.47 -3.04 -5.33
CA SER A 133 8.82 -3.30 -5.86
C SER A 133 9.41 -2.03 -6.48
N PRO A 134 10.66 -1.65 -6.13
CA PRO A 134 11.23 -0.39 -6.57
C PRO A 134 11.51 -0.42 -8.07
N SER A 135 11.17 0.66 -8.77
CA SER A 135 11.74 0.91 -10.10
C SER A 135 13.18 1.38 -9.93
N THR A 136 14.12 0.81 -10.69
CA THR A 136 15.54 1.15 -10.62
C THR A 136 16.00 1.86 -11.88
N SER A 137 16.96 2.78 -11.74
CA SER A 137 17.64 3.42 -12.87
C SER A 137 19.09 2.97 -12.88
N ASN A 138 19.39 1.85 -13.55
CA ASN A 138 20.77 1.42 -13.79
C ASN A 138 21.22 1.96 -15.14
N THR A 139 21.55 3.24 -15.20
CA THR A 139 22.26 3.81 -16.35
C THR A 139 23.75 3.74 -16.06
N VAL A 140 24.37 2.58 -16.32
CA VAL A 140 25.84 2.52 -16.44
C VAL A 140 26.16 2.93 -17.88
N SER A 141 26.46 4.20 -18.10
CA SER A 141 27.05 4.66 -19.36
C SER A 141 28.54 4.33 -19.31
N THR A 142 28.95 3.23 -19.94
CA THR A 142 30.36 3.02 -20.26
C THR A 142 30.74 4.00 -21.38
N PHE A 143 31.66 4.94 -21.09
CA PHE A 143 32.35 5.74 -22.10
C PHE A 143 33.55 4.97 -22.65
#